data_AF-A0A9D5RDE8-F1
#
_entry.id   AF-A0A9D5RDE8-F1
#
_cell.length_a   1.000
_cell.length_b   1.000
_cell.length_c   1.000
_cell.angle_alpha   90.00
_cell.angle_beta   90.00
_cell.angle_gamma   90.00
#
_symmetry.space_group_name_H-M   'P 1'
#
loop_
_entity.id
_entity.type
_entity.pdbx_description
1 polymer ?
#
loop_
_entity_poly.entity_id
_entity_poly.type
_entity_poly.pdbx_seq_one_letter_code
_entity_poly.pdbx_strand_id
1 'polypeptide(L)'
;MTATTRYLPLLKQFDGVITPDCSMLIRQAKCLQQTNTYFNRAVGFYLQKNGVPVIPNIRWSDESSLEYCFLGVPEGITVCVSTHGCIRSKQEREIFKLGMHAMLNALEPSSVLVHGKIPDDVFSEFHNIVKLHRYPSQFEMTHEHKGGAEFGNRL
;
A
#
# COMPACT_ATOMS: atom_id res chain seq x y z
N MET A 1 13.76 -6.31 11.61
CA MET A 1 13.64 -5.40 10.46
C MET A 1 14.90 -5.49 9.62
N THR A 2 14.97 -6.10 8.45
CA THR A 2 14.18 -7.12 7.75
C THR A 2 15.25 -8.12 7.32
N ALA A 3 15.02 -9.43 7.44
CA ALA A 3 15.99 -10.42 6.97
C ALA A 3 15.97 -10.50 5.42
N THR A 4 16.06 -9.34 4.76
CA THR A 4 15.91 -9.19 3.32
C THR A 4 16.95 -10.01 2.59
N THR A 5 18.17 -10.10 3.13
CA THR A 5 19.24 -10.98 2.65
C THR A 5 18.81 -12.46 2.66
N ARG A 6 18.16 -12.91 3.73
CA ARG A 6 17.69 -14.29 3.89
C ARG A 6 16.58 -14.64 2.90
N TYR A 7 15.65 -13.71 2.66
CA TYR A 7 14.50 -13.96 1.79
C TYR A 7 14.70 -13.55 0.33
N LEU A 8 15.83 -12.91 -0.01
CA LEU A 8 16.11 -12.45 -1.38
C LEU A 8 15.97 -13.56 -2.44
N PRO A 9 16.48 -14.80 -2.24
CA PRO A 9 16.31 -15.87 -3.23
C PRO A 9 14.85 -16.28 -3.45
N LEU A 10 14.02 -16.15 -2.41
CA LEU A 10 12.58 -16.40 -2.51
C LEU A 10 11.88 -15.26 -3.26
N LEU A 11 12.18 -14.01 -2.91
CA LEU A 11 11.56 -12.84 -3.52
C LEU A 11 11.86 -12.72 -5.02
N LYS A 12 13.03 -13.21 -5.47
CA LYS A 12 13.40 -13.28 -6.89
C LYS A 12 12.57 -14.25 -7.73
N GLN A 13 11.79 -15.13 -7.11
CA GLN A 13 10.92 -16.07 -7.82
C GLN A 13 9.59 -15.43 -8.25
N PHE A 14 9.29 -14.22 -7.78
CA PHE A 14 8.08 -13.47 -8.12
C PHE A 14 8.40 -12.36 -9.11
N ASP A 15 7.39 -11.95 -9.89
CA ASP A 15 7.51 -10.87 -10.87
C ASP A 15 7.77 -9.50 -10.23
N GLY A 16 7.47 -9.35 -8.94
CA GLY A 16 7.75 -8.15 -8.19
C GLY A 16 7.23 -8.24 -6.76
N VAL A 17 7.62 -7.25 -5.96
CA VAL A 17 7.26 -7.19 -4.54
C VAL A 17 6.79 -5.80 -4.16
N ILE A 18 5.80 -5.73 -3.27
CA ILE A 18 5.38 -4.48 -2.66
C ILE A 18 6.27 -4.21 -1.46
N THR A 19 6.73 -2.96 -1.27
CA THR A 19 7.56 -2.63 -0.10
C THR A 19 6.80 -2.83 1.22
N PRO A 20 7.49 -3.06 2.35
CA PRO A 20 6.84 -3.33 3.63
C PRO A 20 5.84 -2.24 4.04
N ASP A 21 4.63 -2.64 4.39
CA ASP A 21 3.60 -1.74 4.95
C ASP A 21 3.90 -1.47 6.43
N CYS A 22 4.70 -0.43 6.70
CA CYS A 22 5.00 0.00 8.06
C CYS A 22 3.85 0.86 8.60
N SER A 23 3.33 0.51 9.77
CA SER A 23 2.22 1.24 10.39
C SER A 23 2.58 2.71 10.64
N MET A 24 1.70 3.60 10.17
CA MET A 24 1.70 5.02 10.52
C MET A 24 0.37 5.31 11.20
N LEU A 25 0.42 5.79 12.45
CA LEU A 25 -0.76 6.10 13.24
C LEU A 25 -0.91 7.61 13.42
N ILE A 26 -2.15 8.08 13.38
CA ILE A 26 -2.49 9.46 13.73
C ILE A 26 -2.05 9.71 15.19
N ARG A 27 -1.39 10.85 15.45
CA ARG A 27 -0.78 11.24 16.75
C ARG A 27 0.46 10.45 17.19
N GLN A 28 1.03 9.59 16.33
CA GLN A 28 2.34 9.00 16.60
C GLN A 28 3.45 10.07 16.53
N ALA A 29 4.52 9.91 17.32
CA ALA A 29 5.66 10.82 17.26
C ALA A 29 6.24 10.90 15.82
N LYS A 30 6.44 12.12 15.32
CA LYS A 30 6.88 12.39 13.93
C LYS A 30 8.14 11.61 13.55
N CYS A 31 9.11 11.49 14.48
CA CYS A 31 10.33 10.72 14.27
C CYS A 31 10.09 9.25 13.96
N LEU A 32 9.09 8.62 14.58
CA LEU A 32 8.74 7.22 14.31
C LEU A 32 8.08 7.07 12.94
N GLN A 33 7.22 8.02 12.57
CA GLN A 33 6.56 8.03 11.26
C GLN A 33 7.58 8.20 10.12
N GLN A 34 8.53 9.12 10.27
CA GLN A 34 9.64 9.31 9.33
C GLN A 34 10.54 8.07 9.28
N THR A 35 10.83 7.44 10.43
CA THR A 35 11.60 6.19 10.49
C THR A 35 10.90 5.05 9.75
N ASN A 36 9.58 4.94 9.89
CA ASN A 36 8.78 3.93 9.19
C ASN A 36 8.76 4.16 7.67
N THR A 37 8.65 5.42 7.24
CA THR A 37 8.78 5.80 5.83
C THR A 37 10.17 5.44 5.31
N TYR A 38 11.22 5.78 6.06
CA TYR A 38 12.60 5.43 5.72
C TYR A 38 12.78 3.91 5.56
N PHE A 39 12.29 3.08 6.49
CA PHE A 39 12.43 1.62 6.38
C PHE A 39 11.73 1.05 5.15
N ASN A 40 10.53 1.55 4.82
CA ASN A 40 9.86 1.17 3.60
C ASN A 40 10.74 1.45 2.36
N ARG A 41 11.30 2.66 2.26
CA ARG A 41 12.18 3.06 1.13
C ARG A 41 13.49 2.29 1.12
N ALA A 42 14.14 2.12 2.26
CA ALA A 42 15.42 1.42 2.38
C ALA A 42 15.32 -0.05 1.96
N VAL A 43 14.24 -0.74 2.33
CA VAL A 43 13.98 -2.12 1.88
C VAL A 43 13.72 -2.16 0.38
N GLY A 44 12.90 -1.25 -0.14
CA GLY A 44 12.65 -1.14 -1.59
C GLY A 44 13.94 -0.93 -2.37
N PHE A 45 14.77 0.03 -1.96
CA PHE A 45 16.07 0.30 -2.57
C PHE A 45 16.98 -0.93 -2.56
N TYR A 46 17.07 -1.63 -1.42
CA TYR A 46 17.89 -2.84 -1.32
C TYR A 46 17.42 -3.91 -2.31
N LEU A 47 16.11 -4.12 -2.43
CA LEU A 47 15.53 -5.13 -3.34
C LEU A 47 15.76 -4.76 -4.81
N GLN A 48 15.53 -3.49 -5.18
CA GLN A 48 15.80 -2.97 -6.51
C GLN A 48 17.28 -3.13 -6.90
N LYS A 49 18.20 -2.79 -5.97
CA LYS A 49 19.65 -2.97 -6.18
C LYS A 49 20.03 -4.43 -6.44
N ASN A 50 19.24 -5.38 -5.97
CA ASN A 50 19.45 -6.82 -6.17
C ASN A 50 18.66 -7.39 -7.36
N GLY A 51 18.04 -6.54 -8.19
CA GLY A 51 17.33 -6.93 -9.41
C GLY A 51 15.90 -7.42 -9.18
N VAL A 52 15.30 -7.14 -8.02
CA VAL A 52 13.89 -7.45 -7.76
C VAL A 52 13.04 -6.24 -8.15
N PRO A 53 12.03 -6.38 -9.02
CA PRO A 53 11.08 -5.30 -9.29
C PRO A 53 10.27 -4.95 -8.04
N VAL A 54 10.12 -3.66 -7.75
CA VAL A 54 9.50 -3.18 -6.51
C VAL A 54 8.40 -2.18 -6.81
N ILE A 55 7.25 -2.36 -6.17
CA ILE A 55 6.15 -1.40 -6.12
C ILE A 55 6.16 -0.75 -4.73
N PRO A 56 6.39 0.57 -4.61
CA PRO A 56 6.40 1.22 -3.31
C PRO A 56 4.99 1.28 -2.73
N ASN A 57 4.85 0.78 -1.50
CA ASN A 57 3.70 1.04 -0.67
C ASN A 57 3.80 2.46 -0.07
N ILE A 58 2.75 3.24 -0.24
CA ILE A 58 2.63 4.62 0.22
C ILE A 58 1.66 4.66 1.39
N ARG A 59 2.12 5.30 2.48
CA ARG A 59 1.39 5.45 3.73
C ARG A 59 1.51 6.88 4.20
N TRP A 60 0.43 7.40 4.77
CA TRP A 60 0.37 8.70 5.43
C TRP A 60 -0.48 8.56 6.70
N SER A 61 -0.28 9.48 7.64
CA SER A 61 -1.04 9.53 8.90
C SER A 61 -2.05 10.67 8.88
N ASP A 62 -1.59 11.91 8.74
CA ASP A 62 -2.33 13.16 8.61
C ASP A 62 -1.58 14.12 7.66
N GLU A 63 -2.04 15.36 7.52
CA GLU A 63 -1.43 16.34 6.61
C GLU A 63 0.06 16.59 6.92
N SER A 64 0.48 16.46 8.18
CA SER A 64 1.88 16.67 8.56
C SER A 64 2.83 15.62 7.99
N SER A 65 2.31 14.47 7.59
CA SER A 65 3.11 13.40 6.98
C SER A 65 3.36 13.58 5.49
N LEU A 66 2.58 14.43 4.83
CA LEU A 66 2.67 14.67 3.39
C LEU A 66 4.00 15.31 2.97
N GLU A 67 4.68 15.99 3.88
CA GLU A 67 6.01 16.58 3.63
C GLU A 67 7.10 15.51 3.33
N TYR A 68 6.90 14.27 3.77
CA TYR A 68 7.92 13.22 3.66
C TYR A 68 7.42 11.89 3.09
N CYS A 69 6.11 11.60 3.11
CA CYS A 69 5.62 10.27 2.75
C CYS A 69 5.81 9.92 1.26
N PHE A 70 5.98 10.91 0.38
CA PHE A 70 6.21 10.69 -1.05
C PHE A 70 7.68 10.73 -1.45
N LEU A 71 8.57 11.17 -0.55
CA LEU A 71 9.99 11.33 -0.86
C LEU A 71 10.65 9.98 -1.26
N GLY A 72 11.52 10.06 -2.26
CA GLY A 72 12.28 8.91 -2.77
C GLY A 72 11.46 7.95 -3.63
N VAL A 73 10.21 8.30 -3.99
CA VAL A 73 9.38 7.55 -4.93
C VAL A 73 9.46 8.21 -6.31
N PRO A 74 9.86 7.48 -7.36
CA PRO A 74 9.81 8.00 -8.73
C PRO A 74 8.38 8.35 -9.17
N GLU A 75 8.25 9.38 -10.00
CA GLU A 75 6.98 9.73 -10.63
C GLU A 75 6.61 8.75 -11.76
N GLY A 76 5.34 8.66 -12.12
CA GLY A 76 4.85 7.88 -13.26
C GLY A 76 4.79 6.36 -13.04
N ILE A 77 5.33 5.84 -11.94
CA ILE A 77 5.35 4.39 -11.67
C ILE A 77 4.06 3.91 -11.00
N THR A 78 3.83 2.61 -11.04
CA THR A 78 2.78 1.98 -10.23
C THR A 78 3.14 2.07 -8.75
N VAL A 79 2.18 2.50 -7.93
CA VAL A 79 2.32 2.56 -6.46
C VAL A 79 1.25 1.71 -5.78
N CYS A 80 1.43 1.38 -4.51
CA CYS A 80 0.46 0.63 -3.72
C CYS A 80 -0.01 1.44 -2.50
N VAL A 81 -1.29 1.35 -2.18
CA VAL A 81 -1.88 1.89 -0.94
C VAL A 81 -2.66 0.79 -0.22
N SER A 82 -2.73 0.88 1.10
CA SER A 82 -3.46 -0.07 1.95
C SER A 82 -4.63 0.63 2.61
N THR A 83 -5.84 0.10 2.43
CA THR A 83 -7.05 0.62 3.12
C THR A 83 -7.27 -0.07 4.47
N HIS A 84 -6.50 -1.11 4.77
CA HIS A 84 -6.61 -1.83 6.02
C HIS A 84 -6.29 -0.91 7.20
N GLY A 85 -7.27 -0.72 8.08
CA GLY A 85 -7.14 0.14 9.27
C GLY A 85 -7.22 1.65 9.01
N CYS A 86 -7.46 2.11 7.78
CA CYS A 86 -7.40 3.54 7.42
C CYS A 86 -8.74 4.16 6.99
N ILE A 87 -9.84 3.42 7.04
CA ILE A 87 -11.16 3.87 6.55
C ILE A 87 -12.32 3.47 7.48
N ARG A 88 -12.05 3.32 8.78
CA ARG A 88 -13.05 2.85 9.75
C ARG A 88 -13.98 3.97 10.18
N SER A 89 -13.44 5.17 10.40
CA SER A 89 -14.22 6.37 10.77
C SER A 89 -14.37 7.33 9.58
N LYS A 90 -15.35 8.24 9.67
CA LYS A 90 -15.52 9.32 8.68
C LYS A 90 -14.26 10.18 8.57
N GLN A 91 -13.64 10.52 9.71
CA GLN A 91 -12.41 11.31 9.73
C GLN A 91 -11.25 10.61 9.00
N GLU A 92 -11.06 9.31 9.27
CA GLU A 92 -10.02 8.52 8.59
C GLU A 92 -10.24 8.47 7.07
N ARG A 93 -11.50 8.38 6.62
CA ARG A 93 -11.85 8.42 5.18
C ARG A 93 -11.50 9.75 4.53
N GLU A 94 -11.76 10.87 5.20
CA GLU A 94 -11.38 12.19 4.68
C GLU A 94 -9.86 12.36 4.63
N ILE A 95 -9.14 11.91 5.66
CA ILE A 95 -7.67 11.90 5.67
C ILE A 95 -7.11 11.01 4.55
N PHE A 96 -7.73 9.84 4.33
CA PHE A 96 -7.35 8.95 3.25
C PHE A 96 -7.53 9.63 1.88
N LYS A 97 -8.70 10.24 1.63
CA LYS A 97 -8.96 10.99 0.38
C LYS A 97 -7.97 12.13 0.18
N LEU A 98 -7.70 12.92 1.23
CA LEU A 98 -6.73 14.01 1.18
C LEU A 98 -5.33 13.52 0.81
N GLY A 99 -4.86 12.42 1.43
CA GLY A 99 -3.56 11.85 1.09
C GLY A 99 -3.53 11.19 -0.29
N MET A 100 -4.64 10.59 -0.75
CA MET A 100 -4.77 10.08 -2.12
C MET A 100 -4.63 11.21 -3.15
N HIS A 101 -5.35 12.33 -2.97
CA HIS A 101 -5.21 13.51 -3.84
C HIS A 101 -3.77 14.02 -3.87
N ALA A 102 -3.16 14.18 -2.69
CA ALA A 102 -1.77 14.63 -2.59
C ALA A 102 -0.79 13.66 -3.28
N MET A 103 -1.00 12.35 -3.13
CA MET A 103 -0.18 11.32 -3.76
C MET A 103 -0.31 11.35 -5.29
N LEU A 104 -1.54 11.46 -5.81
CA LEU A 104 -1.78 11.52 -7.25
C LEU A 104 -1.13 12.75 -7.88
N ASN A 105 -1.21 13.89 -7.21
CA ASN A 105 -0.59 15.13 -7.68
C ASN A 105 0.94 15.10 -7.59
N ALA A 106 1.50 14.50 -6.54
CA ALA A 106 2.95 14.50 -6.31
C ALA A 106 3.70 13.43 -7.12
N LEU A 107 3.06 12.28 -7.38
CA LEU A 107 3.72 11.12 -8.00
C LEU A 107 3.22 10.80 -9.41
N GLU A 108 2.09 11.38 -9.83
CA GLU A 108 1.45 11.11 -11.13
C GLU A 108 1.47 9.60 -11.52
N PRO A 109 1.02 8.69 -10.64
CA PRO A 109 1.25 7.27 -10.83
C PRO A 109 0.49 6.73 -12.04
N SER A 110 1.12 5.87 -12.84
CA SER A 110 0.46 5.21 -13.98
C SER A 110 -0.67 4.27 -13.55
N SER A 111 -0.57 3.68 -12.36
CA SER A 111 -1.66 2.94 -11.72
C SER A 111 -1.47 2.84 -10.21
N VAL A 112 -2.55 2.60 -9.48
CA VAL A 112 -2.54 2.43 -8.03
C VAL A 112 -3.08 1.05 -7.68
N LEU A 113 -2.25 0.24 -7.04
CA LEU A 113 -2.67 -1.00 -6.41
C LEU A 113 -3.31 -0.67 -5.06
N VAL A 114 -4.46 -1.26 -4.76
CA VAL A 114 -5.15 -1.08 -3.48
C VAL A 114 -5.23 -2.41 -2.77
N HIS A 115 -4.52 -2.53 -1.66
CA HIS A 115 -4.61 -3.68 -0.77
C HIS A 115 -5.73 -3.47 0.26
N GLY A 116 -6.82 -4.23 0.13
CA GLY A 116 -8.01 -4.15 0.98
C GLY A 116 -9.29 -3.76 0.24
N LYS A 117 -10.23 -3.16 0.96
CA LYS A 117 -11.53 -2.70 0.42
C LYS A 117 -11.39 -1.43 -0.38
N ILE A 118 -12.21 -1.29 -1.41
CA ILE A 118 -12.40 -0.09 -2.21
C ILE A 118 -13.86 0.33 -2.04
N PRO A 119 -14.23 1.01 -0.93
CA PRO A 119 -15.60 1.48 -0.78
C PRO A 119 -15.86 2.70 -1.67
N ASP A 120 -17.02 2.74 -2.31
CA ASP A 120 -17.36 3.77 -3.31
C ASP A 120 -17.31 5.20 -2.74
N ASP A 121 -17.66 5.42 -1.48
CA ASP A 121 -17.64 6.75 -0.85
C ASP A 121 -16.22 7.32 -0.64
N VAL A 122 -15.20 6.47 -0.78
CA VAL A 122 -13.79 6.87 -0.73
C VAL A 122 -13.17 6.88 -2.13
N PHE A 123 -13.51 5.91 -2.99
CA PHE A 123 -12.81 5.69 -4.26
C PHE A 123 -13.53 6.15 -5.52
N SER A 124 -14.83 6.47 -5.44
CA SER A 124 -15.62 6.90 -6.60
C SER A 124 -15.00 8.08 -7.34
N GLU A 125 -14.42 9.04 -6.62
CA GLU A 125 -13.77 10.21 -7.20
C GLU A 125 -12.46 9.89 -7.94
N PHE A 126 -11.81 8.76 -7.64
CA PHE A 126 -10.51 8.40 -8.23
C PHE A 126 -10.62 7.45 -9.43
N HIS A 127 -11.77 6.80 -9.65
CA HIS A 127 -11.93 5.81 -10.74
C HIS A 127 -11.67 6.36 -12.15
N ASN A 128 -11.96 7.64 -12.38
CA ASN A 128 -11.74 8.30 -13.67
C ASN A 128 -10.41 9.06 -13.73
N ILE A 129 -9.66 9.12 -12.63
CA ILE A 129 -8.40 9.85 -12.52
C ILE A 129 -7.22 8.91 -12.71
N VAL A 130 -7.28 7.73 -12.07
CA VAL A 130 -6.19 6.75 -12.09
C VAL A 130 -6.72 5.33 -12.21
N LYS A 131 -5.93 4.46 -12.84
CA LYS A 131 -6.25 3.04 -12.93
C LYS A 131 -6.06 2.37 -11.56
N LEU A 132 -7.16 1.91 -10.95
CA LEU A 132 -7.17 1.23 -9.66
C LEU A 132 -7.19 -0.29 -9.82
N HIS A 133 -6.31 -0.99 -9.12
CA HIS A 133 -6.23 -2.45 -9.11
C HIS A 133 -6.40 -2.98 -7.69
N ARG A 134 -7.51 -3.68 -7.41
CA ARG A 134 -7.79 -4.22 -6.08
C ARG A 134 -7.10 -5.56 -5.85
N TYR A 135 -6.45 -5.69 -4.70
CA TYR A 135 -6.00 -6.95 -4.12
C TYR A 135 -6.71 -7.17 -2.78
N PRO A 136 -7.54 -8.21 -2.63
CA PRO A 136 -8.25 -8.48 -1.39
C PRO A 136 -7.26 -8.82 -0.26
N SER A 137 -7.56 -8.36 0.95
CA SER A 137 -6.73 -8.70 2.10
C SER A 137 -6.99 -10.14 2.57
N GLN A 138 -6.00 -10.79 3.17
CA GLN A 138 -6.14 -12.17 3.67
C GLN A 138 -7.27 -12.33 4.71
N PHE A 139 -7.57 -11.27 5.47
CA PHE A 139 -8.70 -11.23 6.39
C PHE A 139 -10.06 -11.32 5.67
N GLU A 140 -10.20 -10.71 4.49
CA GLU A 140 -11.42 -10.81 3.68
C GLU A 140 -11.59 -12.23 3.12
N MET A 141 -10.51 -12.80 2.58
CA MET A 141 -10.53 -14.17 2.05
C MET A 141 -10.90 -15.22 3.11
N THR A 142 -10.59 -14.97 4.38
CA THR A 142 -10.92 -15.89 5.49
C THR A 142 -12.37 -15.75 5.96
N HIS A 143 -12.99 -14.57 5.82
CA HIS A 143 -14.39 -14.34 6.21
C HIS A 143 -15.40 -14.75 5.14
N GLU A 144 -15.00 -14.95 3.89
CA GLU A 144 -15.85 -15.53 2.85
C GLU A 144 -16.03 -17.06 3.03
N HIS A 145 -15.12 -17.75 3.72
CA HIS A 145 -15.19 -19.21 3.96
C HIS A 145 -16.01 -19.62 5.21
N LYS A 146 -17.14 -18.93 5.44
CA LYS A 146 -18.20 -19.37 6.39
C LYS A 146 -19.60 -19.27 5.78
N GLY A 147 -19.73 -19.58 4.50
CA GLY A 147 -21.03 -19.77 3.85
C GLY A 147 -20.92 -20.79 2.71
N GLY A 148 -21.40 -22.01 2.96
CA GLY A 148 -21.62 -23.03 1.92
C GLY A 148 -20.56 -24.11 1.85
N ALA A 149 -20.81 -25.21 2.55
CA ALA A 149 -20.31 -26.51 2.13
C ALA A 149 -21.01 -26.86 0.80
N GLU A 150 -20.24 -27.13 -0.25
CA GLU A 150 -20.62 -28.13 -1.25
C GLU A 150 -19.36 -28.64 -1.96
N PHE A 151 -19.19 -29.96 -1.90
CA PHE A 151 -18.14 -30.71 -2.58
C PHE A 151 -18.32 -30.59 -4.10
N GLY A 152 -17.25 -30.24 -4.82
CA GLY A 152 -17.21 -30.27 -6.29
C GLY A 152 -15.79 -30.49 -6.79
N ASN A 153 -15.62 -31.53 -7.60
CA ASN A 153 -14.38 -32.24 -7.91
C ASN A 153 -13.21 -31.44 -8.51
N ARG A 154 -12.00 -31.94 -8.18
CA ARG A 154 -10.74 -31.74 -8.89
C ARG A 154 -10.86 -32.08 -10.38
N LEU A 155 -10.25 -31.25 -11.23
CA LEU A 155 -9.38 -31.67 -12.34
C LEU A 155 -8.18 -30.72 -12.40
#